data_AF-A0A1S3J2Y8-F1
#
_entry.id   AF-A0A1S3J2Y8-F1
#
_cell.length_a   1.000
_cell.length_b   1.000
_cell.length_c   1.000
_cell.angle_alpha   90.00
_cell.angle_beta   90.00
_cell.angle_gamma   90.00
#
_symmetry.space_group_name_H-M   'P 1'
#
loop_
_entity.id
_entity.type
_entity.pdbx_description
1 polymer ?
#
loop_
_entity_poly.entity_id
_entity_poly.type
_entity_poly.pdbx_seq_one_letter_code
_entity_poly.pdbx_strand_id
1 'polypeptide(L)'
;MIQKIISVFGKQHIQLYSFCTNATPKAFVSSCKHTTNVPKIHVVPGRVMMDKKVELQIKGLKSGAAVTVKSFLEEKGMKFGAYAHFIANSKGEVNTATLPSLGGSYKGTNAMGLYWSMIPEPGQRDGLRLMKKDVTTPYNVHISLLSGHIDPYSPNSGKVKVPVAETNIERLYMADNVERIPVREGALRGALFVPKDPGPYPGVIDLFGTSGGLIEHRAALLASRGFVVLALAYFAYEDLPETLMDIDLTYFEEAAEWLSHHPSVTPGGIGVIGTSKGAEIALLMGIHFPQVKAVVNVSGPAYLTTFHLKFGDAILPAVHRDTSRIIMKEHGISIKECYQEGINEDVFFKELIWHGEEMLRHI
;
A
#
# COMPACT_ATOMS: atom_id res chain seq x y z
N MET A 1 18.45 -38.74 32.02
CA MET A 1 19.47 -39.32 32.93
C MET A 1 18.82 -39.43 34.30
N ILE A 2 18.57 -40.56 34.95
CA ILE A 2 19.03 -41.96 34.86
C ILE A 2 17.88 -42.85 35.38
N GLN A 3 17.71 -44.02 34.74
CA GLN A 3 16.70 -45.06 35.02
C GLN A 3 17.12 -46.03 36.15
N LYS A 4 16.13 -46.67 36.78
CA LYS A 4 16.20 -47.90 37.62
C LYS A 4 14.76 -48.46 37.67
N ILE A 5 14.39 -49.68 37.25
CA ILE A 5 14.57 -51.06 37.80
C ILE A 5 13.86 -52.01 36.78
N ILE A 6 14.50 -52.94 36.07
CA ILE A 6 14.78 -54.40 36.29
C ILE A 6 13.57 -55.37 36.42
N SER A 7 13.43 -56.21 35.37
CA SER A 7 13.01 -57.66 35.21
C SER A 7 11.71 -58.18 35.86
N VAL A 8 10.97 -59.17 35.31
CA VAL A 8 11.34 -60.60 35.14
C VAL A 8 10.44 -61.36 34.12
N PHE A 9 10.99 -62.47 33.58
CA PHE A 9 10.39 -63.65 32.88
C PHE A 9 10.01 -63.47 31.40
N GLY A 10 10.35 -64.36 30.46
CA GLY A 10 11.07 -65.64 30.45
C GLY A 10 10.96 -66.21 29.02
N LYS A 11 12.06 -66.72 28.45
CA LYS A 11 12.10 -67.34 27.11
C LYS A 11 11.68 -68.81 27.20
N GLN A 12 10.79 -69.26 26.31
CA GLN A 12 10.73 -70.65 25.86
C GLN A 12 10.41 -70.73 24.35
N HIS A 13 11.24 -71.50 23.65
CA HIS A 13 11.09 -71.93 22.26
C HIS A 13 10.34 -73.29 22.23
N ILE A 14 9.34 -73.45 21.37
CA ILE A 14 8.90 -74.75 20.84
C ILE A 14 8.55 -74.58 19.35
N GLN A 15 8.99 -75.54 18.54
CA GLN A 15 8.90 -75.61 17.08
C GLN A 15 7.67 -76.40 16.60
N LEU A 16 7.19 -75.99 15.40
CA LEU A 16 6.59 -76.75 14.29
C LEU A 16 5.22 -77.43 14.48
N TYR A 17 4.25 -77.10 13.60
CA TYR A 17 3.84 -77.95 12.46
C TYR A 17 3.01 -77.16 11.44
N SER A 18 3.27 -77.48 10.17
CA SER A 18 2.63 -76.95 8.96
C SER A 18 1.29 -77.64 8.68
N PHE A 19 0.26 -76.87 8.33
CA PHE A 19 -0.88 -77.36 7.54
C PHE A 19 -1.25 -76.32 6.48
N CYS A 20 -1.04 -76.68 5.22
CA CYS A 20 -1.54 -75.96 4.06
C CYS A 20 -3.04 -76.22 3.91
N THR A 21 -3.83 -75.16 3.75
CA THR A 21 -5.12 -75.23 3.05
C THR A 21 -5.25 -74.04 2.12
N ASN A 22 -5.41 -74.36 0.82
CA ASN A 22 -5.70 -73.41 -0.24
C ASN A 22 -7.12 -72.89 -0.09
N ALA A 23 -7.28 -71.57 -0.01
CA ALA A 23 -8.54 -70.90 -0.30
C ALA A 23 -8.29 -69.47 -0.79
N THR A 24 -8.37 -69.27 -2.11
CA THR A 24 -8.59 -67.94 -2.68
C THR A 24 -10.05 -67.56 -2.54
N PRO A 25 -10.34 -66.32 -2.11
CA PRO A 25 -11.37 -65.55 -2.79
C PRO A 25 -10.84 -64.20 -3.24
N LYS A 26 -11.05 -63.92 -4.54
CA LYS A 26 -11.02 -62.57 -5.11
C LYS A 26 -11.89 -61.63 -4.27
N ALA A 27 -11.28 -60.61 -3.68
CA ALA A 27 -12.00 -59.47 -3.14
C ALA A 27 -11.44 -58.19 -3.78
N PHE A 28 -12.37 -57.45 -4.37
CA PHE A 28 -12.24 -56.10 -4.92
C PHE A 28 -11.24 -55.22 -4.16
N VAL A 29 -10.19 -54.76 -4.85
CA VAL A 29 -9.51 -53.53 -4.50
C VAL A 29 -9.77 -52.54 -5.63
N SER A 30 -10.96 -51.95 -5.64
CA SER A 30 -11.16 -50.64 -6.23
C SER A 30 -10.68 -49.63 -5.20
N SER A 31 -9.38 -49.31 -5.23
CA SER A 31 -8.92 -48.13 -4.50
C SER A 31 -9.44 -46.91 -5.25
N CYS A 32 -10.55 -46.33 -4.80
CA CYS A 32 -10.85 -44.95 -5.09
C CYS A 32 -9.68 -44.11 -4.57
N LYS A 33 -8.75 -43.74 -5.45
CA LYS A 33 -7.92 -42.56 -5.25
C LYS A 33 -8.82 -41.34 -5.41
N HIS A 34 -9.72 -41.13 -4.46
CA HIS A 34 -10.22 -39.80 -4.19
C HIS A 34 -9.06 -39.06 -3.52
N THR A 35 -8.15 -38.52 -4.33
CA THR A 35 -7.44 -37.31 -3.91
C THR A 35 -8.53 -36.29 -3.63
N THR A 36 -8.87 -36.12 -2.35
CA THR A 36 -9.63 -34.97 -1.91
C THR A 36 -8.80 -33.77 -2.29
N ASN A 37 -9.15 -33.13 -3.41
CA ASN A 37 -8.55 -31.87 -3.79
C ASN A 37 -8.99 -30.86 -2.72
N VAL A 38 -8.11 -30.66 -1.74
CA VAL A 38 -8.29 -29.62 -0.73
C VAL A 38 -8.09 -28.28 -1.44
N PRO A 39 -9.05 -27.34 -1.35
CA PRO A 39 -8.88 -26.03 -1.94
C PRO A 39 -7.58 -25.37 -1.48
N LYS A 40 -6.84 -24.76 -2.41
CA LYS A 40 -5.60 -24.03 -2.11
C LYS A 40 -5.63 -22.66 -2.78
N ILE A 41 -5.19 -21.66 -2.03
CA ILE A 41 -4.98 -20.31 -2.53
C ILE A 41 -3.50 -20.18 -2.88
N HIS A 42 -3.21 -19.98 -4.15
CA HIS A 42 -1.89 -19.68 -4.65
C HIS A 42 -1.78 -18.17 -4.89
N VAL A 43 -0.80 -17.55 -4.22
CA VAL A 43 -0.43 -16.16 -4.42
C VAL A 43 0.97 -16.16 -5.02
N VAL A 44 1.10 -15.55 -6.19
CA VAL A 44 2.39 -15.44 -6.86
C VAL A 44 2.55 -14.00 -7.34
N PRO A 45 3.55 -13.26 -6.83
CA PRO A 45 4.41 -13.55 -5.67
C PRO A 45 3.71 -13.40 -4.30
N GLY A 46 4.15 -14.17 -3.29
CA GLY A 46 3.65 -14.07 -1.91
C GLY A 46 4.22 -12.92 -1.08
N ARG A 47 5.32 -12.32 -1.55
CA ARG A 47 5.95 -11.11 -1.00
C ARG A 47 6.29 -10.16 -2.13
N VAL A 48 5.80 -8.93 -2.08
CA VAL A 48 5.81 -8.04 -3.26
C VAL A 48 5.60 -6.58 -2.89
N MET A 49 6.15 -5.66 -3.68
CA MET A 49 5.95 -4.22 -3.46
C MET A 49 4.47 -3.83 -3.53
N MET A 50 4.09 -2.81 -2.76
CA MET A 50 2.71 -2.32 -2.63
C MET A 50 2.15 -1.78 -3.95
N ASP A 51 2.99 -1.24 -4.82
CA ASP A 51 2.65 -0.70 -6.14
C ASP A 51 2.68 -1.74 -7.28
N LYS A 52 2.97 -3.01 -6.99
CA LYS A 52 2.93 -4.11 -7.98
C LYS A 52 1.62 -4.90 -7.90
N LYS A 53 1.22 -5.44 -9.05
CA LYS A 53 0.03 -6.31 -9.18
C LYS A 53 0.26 -7.66 -8.51
N VAL A 54 -0.81 -8.20 -7.95
CA VAL A 54 -0.86 -9.52 -7.33
C VAL A 54 -2.08 -10.25 -7.84
N GLU A 55 -1.88 -11.48 -8.31
CA GLU A 55 -2.96 -12.35 -8.78
C GLU A 55 -3.24 -13.45 -7.76
N LEU A 56 -4.52 -13.77 -7.58
CA LEU A 56 -4.93 -14.88 -6.73
C LEU A 56 -5.43 -16.01 -7.62
N GLN A 57 -4.80 -17.18 -7.50
CA GLN A 57 -5.22 -18.40 -8.16
C GLN A 57 -5.68 -19.41 -7.13
N ILE A 58 -6.95 -19.76 -7.15
CA ILE A 58 -7.54 -20.76 -6.27
C ILE A 58 -7.75 -22.02 -7.09
N LYS A 59 -7.27 -23.16 -6.57
CA LYS A 59 -7.36 -24.47 -7.21
C LYS A 59 -7.95 -25.50 -6.27
N GLY A 60 -8.43 -26.61 -6.83
CA GLY A 60 -8.99 -27.72 -6.05
C GLY A 60 -10.42 -27.50 -5.57
N LEU A 61 -11.16 -26.58 -6.19
CA LEU A 61 -12.60 -26.43 -5.95
C LEU A 61 -13.39 -27.50 -6.73
N LYS A 62 -14.65 -27.70 -6.37
CA LYS A 62 -15.60 -28.41 -7.25
C LYS A 62 -15.92 -27.52 -8.45
N SER A 63 -16.09 -28.12 -9.63
CA SER A 63 -16.55 -27.39 -10.83
C SER A 63 -17.86 -26.66 -10.53
N GLY A 64 -17.95 -25.38 -10.91
CA GLY A 64 -19.13 -24.55 -10.66
C GLY A 64 -19.36 -24.16 -9.19
N ALA A 65 -18.42 -24.44 -8.29
CA ALA A 65 -18.57 -24.07 -6.89
C ALA A 65 -18.64 -22.56 -6.71
N ALA A 66 -19.66 -22.10 -5.98
CA ALA A 66 -19.72 -20.73 -5.48
C ALA A 66 -18.77 -20.54 -4.30
N VAL A 67 -17.96 -19.49 -4.34
CA VAL A 67 -16.99 -19.16 -3.30
C VAL A 67 -16.94 -17.66 -3.04
N THR A 68 -16.58 -17.30 -1.81
CA THR A 68 -16.27 -15.92 -1.42
C THR A 68 -14.80 -15.83 -1.06
N VAL A 69 -14.08 -14.89 -1.67
CA VAL A 69 -12.69 -14.58 -1.33
C VAL A 69 -12.71 -13.30 -0.52
N LYS A 70 -12.16 -13.34 0.70
CA LYS A 70 -12.03 -12.18 1.59
C LYS A 70 -10.56 -11.80 1.70
N SER A 71 -10.27 -10.51 1.61
CA SER A 71 -8.99 -9.92 1.98
C SER A 71 -9.15 -9.10 3.25
N PHE A 72 -8.16 -9.18 4.13
CA PHE A 72 -8.17 -8.52 5.43
C PHE A 72 -6.79 -7.95 5.73
N LEU A 73 -6.75 -6.75 6.31
CA LEU A 73 -5.54 -6.09 6.76
C LEU A 73 -5.81 -5.44 8.11
N GLU A 74 -4.91 -5.67 9.07
CA GLU A 74 -4.90 -4.95 10.34
C GLU A 74 -3.60 -4.14 10.46
N GLU A 75 -3.72 -2.85 10.73
CA GLU A 75 -2.60 -1.95 10.99
C GLU A 75 -2.88 -1.19 12.29
N LYS A 76 -2.08 -1.45 13.33
CA LYS A 76 -2.21 -0.79 14.64
C LYS A 76 -3.64 -0.81 15.22
N GLY A 77 -4.33 -1.95 15.12
CA GLY A 77 -5.70 -2.15 15.59
C GLY A 77 -6.81 -1.63 14.66
N MET A 78 -6.44 -0.93 13.58
CA MET A 78 -7.37 -0.50 12.53
C MET A 78 -7.57 -1.63 11.53
N LYS A 79 -8.82 -2.03 11.31
CA LYS A 79 -9.18 -3.19 10.49
C LYS A 79 -9.78 -2.75 9.17
N PHE A 80 -9.22 -3.25 8.07
CA PHE A 80 -9.69 -3.01 6.71
C PHE A 80 -9.94 -4.35 6.03
N GLY A 81 -10.94 -4.38 5.16
CA GLY A 81 -11.24 -5.60 4.41
C GLY A 81 -12.05 -5.35 3.16
N ALA A 82 -12.01 -6.35 2.29
CA ALA A 82 -12.85 -6.46 1.11
C ALA A 82 -13.24 -7.93 0.90
N TYR A 83 -14.30 -8.15 0.13
CA TYR A 83 -14.63 -9.50 -0.33
C TYR A 83 -15.23 -9.50 -1.72
N ALA A 84 -15.13 -10.64 -2.40
CA ALA A 84 -15.65 -10.82 -3.75
C ALA A 84 -16.22 -12.23 -3.94
N HIS A 85 -17.26 -12.33 -4.77
CA HIS A 85 -17.95 -13.58 -5.09
C HIS A 85 -17.52 -14.13 -6.44
N PHE A 86 -17.14 -15.41 -6.49
CA PHE A 86 -16.73 -16.08 -7.73
C PHE A 86 -17.42 -17.43 -7.90
N ILE A 87 -17.47 -17.90 -9.14
CA ILE A 87 -17.85 -19.27 -9.49
C ILE A 87 -16.63 -19.97 -10.09
N ALA A 88 -16.26 -21.14 -9.55
CA ALA A 88 -15.17 -21.93 -10.07
C ALA A 88 -15.45 -22.41 -11.50
N ASN A 89 -14.45 -22.37 -12.37
CA ASN A 89 -14.57 -22.86 -13.74
C ASN A 89 -14.73 -24.40 -13.81
N SER A 90 -14.83 -24.96 -15.01
CA SER A 90 -14.96 -26.42 -15.22
C SER A 90 -13.80 -27.26 -14.68
N LYS A 91 -12.64 -26.65 -14.44
CA LYS A 91 -11.46 -27.27 -13.84
C LYS A 91 -11.42 -27.13 -12.31
N GLY A 92 -12.41 -26.48 -11.70
CA GLY A 92 -12.42 -26.21 -10.27
C GLY A 92 -11.43 -25.12 -9.84
N GLU A 93 -11.25 -24.11 -10.69
CA GLU A 93 -10.30 -23.02 -10.46
C GLU A 93 -10.99 -21.64 -10.48
N VAL A 94 -10.45 -20.72 -9.69
CA VAL A 94 -10.77 -19.29 -9.75
C VAL A 94 -9.47 -18.51 -9.92
N ASN A 95 -9.39 -17.65 -10.93
CA ASN A 95 -8.30 -16.68 -11.07
C ASN A 95 -8.91 -15.27 -11.10
N THR A 96 -8.52 -14.41 -10.14
CA THR A 96 -9.07 -13.05 -10.01
C THR A 96 -8.72 -12.14 -11.18
N ALA A 97 -7.69 -12.46 -11.97
CA ALA A 97 -7.31 -11.72 -13.16
C ALA A 97 -8.17 -12.02 -14.38
N THR A 98 -8.88 -13.17 -14.41
CA THR A 98 -9.61 -13.62 -15.60
C THR A 98 -11.09 -13.88 -15.35
N LEU A 99 -11.49 -14.24 -14.13
CA LEU A 99 -12.89 -14.43 -13.77
C LEU A 99 -13.46 -13.17 -13.11
N PRO A 100 -14.71 -12.79 -13.44
CA PRO A 100 -15.35 -11.64 -12.85
C PRO A 100 -15.81 -11.92 -11.42
N SER A 101 -15.66 -10.92 -10.53
CA SER A 101 -16.42 -10.88 -9.29
C SER A 101 -17.90 -10.61 -9.59
N LEU A 102 -18.79 -11.41 -9.02
CA LEU A 102 -20.25 -11.29 -9.19
C LEU A 102 -20.90 -10.38 -8.13
N GLY A 103 -20.19 -10.05 -7.06
CA GLY A 103 -20.72 -9.31 -5.92
C GLY A 103 -19.68 -9.11 -4.81
N GLY A 104 -20.07 -8.36 -3.79
CA GLY A 104 -19.20 -7.95 -2.68
C GLY A 104 -18.67 -6.52 -2.86
N SER A 105 -17.46 -6.27 -2.38
CA SER A 105 -16.80 -4.95 -2.39
C SER A 105 -16.52 -4.41 -3.80
N TYR A 106 -16.49 -5.27 -4.82
CA TYR A 106 -16.41 -4.87 -6.22
C TYR A 106 -17.05 -5.94 -7.14
N LYS A 107 -17.36 -5.54 -8.38
CA LYS A 107 -17.85 -6.43 -9.45
C LYS A 107 -16.96 -6.34 -10.69
N GLY A 108 -17.01 -7.36 -11.54
CA GLY A 108 -16.23 -7.44 -12.78
C GLY A 108 -14.85 -8.06 -12.60
N THR A 109 -14.11 -8.16 -13.70
CA THR A 109 -12.79 -8.81 -13.75
C THR A 109 -11.69 -7.83 -13.38
N ASN A 110 -11.09 -7.98 -12.19
CA ASN A 110 -9.99 -7.14 -11.74
C ASN A 110 -9.10 -7.89 -10.74
N ALA A 111 -7.87 -8.21 -11.15
CA ALA A 111 -6.90 -8.92 -10.31
C ALA A 111 -6.67 -8.25 -8.95
N MET A 112 -6.69 -6.91 -8.93
CA MET A 112 -6.41 -6.10 -7.74
C MET A 112 -7.67 -5.68 -6.97
N GLY A 113 -8.85 -6.13 -7.39
CA GLY A 113 -10.14 -5.78 -6.80
C GLY A 113 -10.16 -5.90 -5.28
N LEU A 114 -9.69 -7.03 -4.76
CA LEU A 114 -9.64 -7.32 -3.32
C LEU A 114 -8.65 -6.44 -2.53
N TYR A 115 -7.77 -5.68 -3.19
CA TYR A 115 -6.80 -4.84 -2.49
C TYR A 115 -7.21 -3.37 -2.50
N TRP A 116 -7.63 -2.83 -3.66
CA TRP A 116 -8.01 -1.41 -3.74
C TRP A 116 -9.40 -1.13 -3.17
N SER A 117 -10.29 -2.13 -3.15
CA SER A 117 -11.67 -1.97 -2.62
C SER A 117 -11.76 -2.17 -1.11
N MET A 118 -10.63 -2.28 -0.41
CA MET A 118 -10.61 -2.37 1.04
C MET A 118 -11.17 -1.10 1.66
N ILE A 119 -12.12 -1.29 2.57
CA ILE A 119 -12.71 -0.25 3.39
C ILE A 119 -12.55 -0.61 4.87
N PRO A 120 -12.70 0.34 5.81
CA PRO A 120 -12.78 0.00 7.23
C PRO A 120 -13.85 -1.07 7.47
N GLU A 121 -13.50 -2.13 8.20
CA GLU A 121 -14.48 -3.18 8.53
C GLU A 121 -15.60 -2.64 9.45
N PRO A 122 -16.79 -3.27 9.47
CA PRO A 122 -17.87 -2.87 10.37
C PRO A 122 -17.41 -2.74 11.83
N GLY A 123 -17.86 -1.67 12.49
CA GLY A 123 -17.47 -1.34 13.88
C GLY A 123 -16.21 -0.49 14.01
N GLN A 124 -15.51 -0.20 12.91
CA GLN A 124 -14.47 0.83 12.88
C GLN A 124 -15.09 2.23 12.94
N ARG A 125 -14.31 3.21 13.40
CA ARG A 125 -14.74 4.62 13.39
C ARG A 125 -14.88 5.16 11.98
N ASP A 126 -15.76 6.14 11.82
CA ASP A 126 -15.92 6.86 10.55
C ASP A 126 -14.66 7.63 10.15
N GLY A 127 -14.47 7.79 8.84
CA GLY A 127 -13.37 8.55 8.25
C GLY A 127 -11.97 7.95 8.46
N LEU A 128 -11.88 6.67 8.82
CA LEU A 128 -10.60 5.99 8.99
C LEU A 128 -9.84 5.85 7.67
N ARG A 129 -8.58 6.27 7.65
CA ARG A 129 -7.69 6.15 6.49
C ARG A 129 -6.61 5.14 6.78
N LEU A 130 -6.38 4.21 5.84
CA LEU A 130 -5.23 3.32 5.88
C LEU A 130 -3.97 4.14 5.62
N MET A 131 -3.05 4.17 6.58
CA MET A 131 -1.78 4.89 6.47
C MET A 131 -0.65 4.00 6.97
N LYS A 132 0.40 3.84 6.16
CA LYS A 132 1.60 3.11 6.59
C LYS A 132 2.45 4.06 7.43
N LYS A 133 2.58 3.75 8.72
CA LYS A 133 3.35 4.57 9.66
C LYS A 133 4.80 4.17 9.75
N ASP A 134 5.08 2.87 9.61
CA ASP A 134 6.43 2.34 9.55
C ASP A 134 6.59 1.64 8.20
N VAL A 135 7.35 2.25 7.29
CA VAL A 135 7.58 1.76 5.93
C VAL A 135 8.58 0.61 5.86
N THR A 136 9.31 0.34 6.94
CA THR A 136 10.33 -0.70 7.01
C THR A 136 9.73 -2.10 7.21
N THR A 137 8.46 -2.17 7.58
CA THR A 137 7.69 -3.41 7.72
C THR A 137 6.68 -3.56 6.58
N PRO A 138 6.33 -4.79 6.14
CA PRO A 138 5.26 -4.99 5.17
C PRO A 138 3.87 -4.70 5.78
N TYR A 139 2.87 -4.55 4.92
CA TYR A 139 1.50 -4.92 5.28
C TYR A 139 1.30 -6.42 5.08
N ASN A 140 0.66 -7.06 6.06
CA ASN A 140 0.26 -8.46 5.95
C ASN A 140 -1.20 -8.53 5.54
N VAL A 141 -1.45 -8.83 4.27
CA VAL A 141 -2.80 -9.01 3.74
C VAL A 141 -3.18 -10.49 3.88
N HIS A 142 -4.12 -10.76 4.76
CA HIS A 142 -4.67 -12.09 4.98
C HIS A 142 -5.78 -12.37 3.97
N ILE A 143 -5.70 -13.50 3.28
CA ILE A 143 -6.68 -13.93 2.29
C ILE A 143 -7.37 -15.19 2.79
N SER A 144 -8.69 -15.14 2.93
CA SER A 144 -9.53 -16.28 3.31
C SER A 144 -10.45 -16.69 2.16
N LEU A 145 -10.56 -18.00 1.94
CA LEU A 145 -11.51 -18.59 1.01
C LEU A 145 -12.67 -19.20 1.80
N LEU A 146 -13.89 -18.80 1.48
CA LEU A 146 -15.12 -19.21 2.14
C LEU A 146 -16.03 -19.94 1.14
N SER A 147 -16.71 -20.98 1.60
CA SER A 147 -17.66 -21.73 0.78
C SER A 147 -18.97 -20.94 0.59
N GLY A 148 -19.47 -20.88 -0.64
CA GLY A 148 -20.68 -20.17 -1.02
C GLY A 148 -20.48 -18.67 -1.27
N HIS A 149 -21.49 -18.03 -1.83
CA HIS A 149 -21.59 -16.56 -1.90
C HIS A 149 -22.20 -16.07 -0.60
N ILE A 150 -21.35 -15.52 0.26
CA ILE A 150 -21.75 -15.06 1.59
C ILE A 150 -21.26 -13.63 1.78
N ASP A 151 -22.02 -12.85 2.52
CA ASP A 151 -21.58 -11.53 2.98
C ASP A 151 -20.89 -11.71 4.35
N PRO A 152 -19.55 -11.61 4.45
CA PRO A 152 -18.82 -11.76 5.71
C PRO A 152 -19.14 -10.65 6.73
N TYR A 153 -19.78 -9.56 6.31
CA TYR A 153 -20.13 -8.41 7.15
C TYR A 153 -21.58 -8.40 7.61
N SER A 154 -22.42 -9.32 7.11
CA SER A 154 -23.82 -9.41 7.51
C SER A 154 -23.97 -9.83 8.99
N PRO A 155 -24.67 -9.03 9.83
CA PRO A 155 -24.90 -9.34 11.24
C PRO A 155 -25.74 -10.61 11.44
N ASN A 156 -26.56 -10.98 10.45
CA ASN A 156 -27.41 -12.17 10.48
C ASN A 156 -26.70 -13.45 10.00
N SER A 157 -25.38 -13.43 9.83
CA SER A 157 -24.63 -14.63 9.47
C SER A 157 -24.39 -15.53 10.68
N GLY A 158 -25.46 -16.08 11.26
CA GLY A 158 -25.51 -16.82 12.53
C GLY A 158 -24.73 -18.15 12.60
N LYS A 159 -23.71 -18.34 11.75
CA LYS A 159 -22.73 -19.43 11.86
C LYS A 159 -21.34 -18.87 11.69
N VAL A 160 -20.41 -19.27 12.57
CA VAL A 160 -18.98 -19.03 12.40
C VAL A 160 -18.57 -19.52 11.02
N LYS A 161 -18.13 -18.60 10.17
CA LYS A 161 -17.71 -18.88 8.80
C LYS A 161 -16.26 -19.34 8.83
N VAL A 162 -16.05 -20.64 8.90
CA VAL A 162 -14.71 -21.22 8.90
C VAL A 162 -14.17 -21.21 7.46
N PRO A 163 -13.03 -20.56 7.20
CA PRO A 163 -12.37 -20.60 5.91
C PRO A 163 -11.98 -22.02 5.51
N VAL A 164 -12.19 -22.36 4.23
CA VAL A 164 -11.77 -23.66 3.67
C VAL A 164 -10.31 -23.66 3.25
N ALA A 165 -9.72 -22.47 3.08
CA ALA A 165 -8.30 -22.25 2.87
C ALA A 165 -7.95 -20.80 3.24
N GLU A 166 -6.71 -20.58 3.67
CA GLU A 166 -6.18 -19.27 4.03
C GLU A 166 -4.73 -19.12 3.58
N THR A 167 -4.30 -17.89 3.36
CA THR A 167 -2.91 -17.55 3.05
C THR A 167 -2.64 -16.08 3.39
N ASN A 168 -1.37 -15.69 3.38
CA ASN A 168 -0.94 -14.32 3.65
C ASN A 168 -0.09 -13.79 2.49
N ILE A 169 -0.13 -12.47 2.31
CA ILE A 169 0.64 -11.76 1.31
C ILE A 169 1.34 -10.59 1.98
N GLU A 170 2.66 -10.55 1.86
CA GLU A 170 3.46 -9.42 2.34
C GLU A 170 3.51 -8.33 1.26
N ARG A 171 3.02 -7.13 1.59
CA ARG A 171 3.02 -5.95 0.72
C ARG A 171 4.01 -4.90 1.23
N LEU A 172 5.11 -4.73 0.52
CA LEU A 172 6.26 -3.92 0.94
C LEU A 172 6.12 -2.46 0.47
N TYR A 173 6.46 -1.50 1.34
CA TYR A 173 6.65 -0.09 0.94
C TYR A 173 8.10 0.23 0.62
N MET A 174 9.04 -0.48 1.22
CA MET A 174 10.47 -0.32 1.04
C MET A 174 11.07 -1.64 0.56
N ALA A 175 11.80 -1.60 -0.56
CA ALA A 175 12.55 -2.75 -1.05
C ALA A 175 13.75 -3.05 -0.15
N ASP A 176 14.21 -4.30 -0.14
CA ASP A 176 15.32 -4.74 0.73
C ASP A 176 16.64 -4.03 0.41
N ASN A 177 16.80 -3.61 -0.86
CA ASN A 177 17.94 -2.85 -1.34
C ASN A 177 17.81 -1.33 -1.11
N VAL A 178 16.88 -0.87 -0.29
CA VAL A 178 16.77 0.54 0.11
C VAL A 178 17.16 0.69 1.57
N GLU A 179 17.89 1.75 1.88
CA GLU A 179 18.21 2.19 3.24
C GLU A 179 17.35 3.40 3.61
N ARG A 180 16.85 3.43 4.84
CA ARG A 180 16.16 4.57 5.43
C ARG A 180 17.06 5.24 6.46
N ILE A 181 17.42 6.49 6.22
CA ILE A 181 18.31 7.29 7.06
C ILE A 181 17.49 8.47 7.63
N PRO A 182 17.24 8.53 8.96
CA PRO A 182 16.64 9.72 9.56
C PRO A 182 17.50 10.97 9.30
N VAL A 183 16.89 12.07 8.91
CA VAL A 183 17.58 13.34 8.64
C VAL A 183 17.33 14.32 9.79
N ARG A 184 18.42 14.76 10.42
CA ARG A 184 18.47 15.82 11.44
C ARG A 184 19.67 16.73 11.18
N GLU A 185 19.75 17.24 9.96
CA GLU A 185 20.86 18.07 9.47
C GLU A 185 20.47 19.53 9.53
N GLY A 186 21.12 20.32 10.40
CA GLY A 186 20.70 21.70 10.65
C GLY A 186 19.23 21.77 11.10
N ALA A 187 18.43 22.58 10.41
CA ALA A 187 16.99 22.68 10.64
C ALA A 187 16.19 21.53 9.99
N LEU A 188 16.75 20.82 9.00
CA LEU A 188 16.02 19.84 8.20
C LEU A 188 15.59 18.64 9.05
N ARG A 189 14.31 18.28 8.96
CA ARG A 189 13.74 17.08 9.57
C ARG A 189 13.04 16.21 8.52
N GLY A 190 13.39 14.94 8.49
CA GLY A 190 12.82 14.02 7.51
C GLY A 190 13.44 12.62 7.56
N ALA A 191 13.27 11.90 6.46
CA ALA A 191 13.94 10.63 6.22
C ALA A 191 14.42 10.56 4.78
N LEU A 192 15.70 10.26 4.60
CA LEU A 192 16.31 10.01 3.30
C LEU A 192 16.22 8.51 3.00
N PHE A 193 15.76 8.19 1.80
CA PHE A 193 15.72 6.83 1.29
C PHE A 193 16.73 6.70 0.16
N VAL A 194 17.69 5.79 0.32
CA VAL A 194 18.84 5.64 -0.57
C VAL A 194 18.89 4.19 -1.08
N PRO A 195 18.91 3.94 -2.40
CA PRO A 195 19.22 2.61 -2.92
C PRO A 195 20.65 2.23 -2.53
N LYS A 196 20.83 1.00 -2.04
CA LYS A 196 22.12 0.46 -1.56
C LYS A 196 23.07 0.07 -2.68
N ASP A 197 22.53 -0.17 -3.88
CA ASP A 197 23.33 -0.47 -5.05
C ASP A 197 24.16 0.79 -5.45
N PRO A 198 25.31 0.64 -6.12
CA PRO A 198 26.14 1.79 -6.48
C PRO A 198 25.39 2.83 -7.33
N GLY A 199 25.38 4.06 -6.85
CA GLY A 199 24.80 5.23 -7.54
C GLY A 199 25.75 5.90 -8.54
N PRO A 200 25.47 7.16 -8.93
CA PRO A 200 24.44 8.05 -8.37
C PRO A 200 23.03 7.80 -8.92
N TYR A 201 22.01 8.25 -8.19
CA TYR A 201 20.59 8.19 -8.57
C TYR A 201 19.97 9.59 -8.66
N PRO A 202 18.93 9.80 -9.48
CA PRO A 202 18.18 11.06 -9.46
C PRO A 202 17.61 11.35 -8.07
N GLY A 203 17.80 12.59 -7.60
CA GLY A 203 17.32 13.05 -6.29
C GLY A 203 15.89 13.60 -6.36
N VAL A 204 15.07 13.30 -5.36
CA VAL A 204 13.68 13.80 -5.26
C VAL A 204 13.37 14.26 -3.84
N ILE A 205 12.75 15.43 -3.68
CA ILE A 205 12.09 15.82 -2.43
C ILE A 205 10.61 15.43 -2.51
N ASP A 206 10.12 14.75 -1.48
CA ASP A 206 8.73 14.30 -1.35
C ASP A 206 7.99 15.10 -0.27
N LEU A 207 6.92 15.80 -0.67
CA LEU A 207 6.10 16.68 0.17
C LEU A 207 4.63 16.22 0.23
N PHE A 208 4.14 15.98 1.44
CA PHE A 208 2.71 15.78 1.69
C PHE A 208 2.00 17.09 2.04
N GLY A 209 0.68 17.02 2.24
CA GLY A 209 -0.16 18.18 2.52
C GLY A 209 -0.24 18.55 4.00
N THR A 210 -1.36 19.16 4.39
CA THR A 210 -1.58 19.78 5.70
C THR A 210 -1.77 18.82 6.89
N SER A 211 -1.35 17.56 6.77
CA SER A 211 -1.48 16.58 7.87
C SER A 211 -0.42 16.77 8.96
N GLY A 212 0.69 17.44 8.66
CA GLY A 212 1.83 17.56 9.56
C GLY A 212 2.54 16.22 9.76
N GLY A 213 3.61 16.24 10.56
CA GLY A 213 4.39 15.04 10.81
C GLY A 213 5.24 14.63 9.60
N LEU A 214 5.81 13.42 9.69
CA LEU A 214 6.58 12.80 8.62
C LEU A 214 5.78 11.66 7.98
N ILE A 215 5.61 11.71 6.66
CA ILE A 215 4.91 10.70 5.86
C ILE A 215 5.87 10.16 4.80
N GLU A 216 6.15 8.86 4.87
CA GLU A 216 7.32 8.27 4.18
C GLU A 216 6.96 7.30 3.07
N HIS A 217 5.70 6.86 3.01
CA HIS A 217 5.31 5.71 2.20
C HIS A 217 5.54 5.90 0.69
N ARG A 218 5.39 7.13 0.17
CA ARG A 218 5.69 7.44 -1.22
C ARG A 218 7.20 7.52 -1.48
N ALA A 219 7.95 8.21 -0.62
CA ALA A 219 9.41 8.25 -0.71
C ALA A 219 10.06 6.86 -0.71
N ALA A 220 9.63 5.96 0.19
CA ALA A 220 10.13 4.58 0.24
C ALA A 220 9.85 3.80 -1.06
N LEU A 221 8.66 3.98 -1.65
CA LEU A 221 8.29 3.35 -2.91
C LEU A 221 9.11 3.92 -4.08
N LEU A 222 9.29 5.24 -4.15
CA LEU A 222 10.09 5.89 -5.18
C LEU A 222 11.56 5.47 -5.08
N ALA A 223 12.13 5.39 -3.89
CA ALA A 223 13.50 4.91 -3.71
C ALA A 223 13.67 3.46 -4.17
N SER A 224 12.65 2.63 -3.97
CA SER A 224 12.57 1.26 -4.50
C SER A 224 12.47 1.19 -6.04
N ARG A 225 12.44 2.34 -6.72
CA ARG A 225 12.46 2.51 -8.19
C ARG A 225 13.72 3.22 -8.70
N GLY A 226 14.75 3.36 -7.85
CA GLY A 226 16.05 3.91 -8.27
C GLY A 226 16.14 5.42 -8.16
N PHE A 227 15.54 6.00 -7.11
CA PHE A 227 15.68 7.41 -6.76
C PHE A 227 16.30 7.54 -5.36
N VAL A 228 17.03 8.62 -5.11
CA VAL A 228 17.34 9.04 -3.74
C VAL A 228 16.25 10.02 -3.33
N VAL A 229 15.48 9.70 -2.28
CA VAL A 229 14.27 10.45 -1.96
C VAL A 229 14.27 10.96 -0.53
N LEU A 230 14.14 12.28 -0.37
CA LEU A 230 13.96 12.92 0.92
C LEU A 230 12.46 13.08 1.20
N ALA A 231 11.90 12.28 2.10
CA ALA A 231 10.63 12.58 2.73
C ALA A 231 10.84 13.74 3.70
N LEU A 232 10.37 14.94 3.34
CA LEU A 232 10.63 16.15 4.11
C LEU A 232 9.40 16.50 4.97
N ALA A 233 9.59 16.54 6.29
CA ALA A 233 8.64 17.16 7.20
C ALA A 233 8.92 18.66 7.24
N TYR A 234 7.88 19.47 7.47
CA TYR A 234 8.03 20.93 7.49
C TYR A 234 7.17 21.63 8.56
N PHE A 235 6.33 20.90 9.29
CA PHE A 235 5.65 21.37 10.51
C PHE A 235 5.10 20.18 11.31
N ALA A 236 4.77 20.41 12.59
CA ALA A 236 4.21 19.43 13.53
C ALA A 236 5.01 18.12 13.59
N TYR A 237 6.33 18.22 13.55
CA TYR A 237 7.25 17.08 13.59
C TYR A 237 8.55 17.43 14.30
N GLU A 238 8.87 16.69 15.36
CA GLU A 238 10.04 16.96 16.21
C GLU A 238 10.07 18.43 16.69
N ASP A 239 11.14 19.16 16.39
CA ASP A 239 11.39 20.56 16.76
C ASP A 239 11.02 21.56 15.65
N LEU A 240 10.32 21.12 14.60
CA LEU A 240 9.74 22.02 13.59
C LEU A 240 8.57 22.83 14.15
N PRO A 241 8.17 23.93 13.48
CA PRO A 241 7.02 24.73 13.90
C PRO A 241 5.77 23.88 14.15
N GLU A 242 5.03 24.18 15.22
CA GLU A 242 3.83 23.42 15.56
C GLU A 242 2.71 23.63 14.53
N THR A 243 2.66 24.82 13.93
CA THR A 243 1.62 25.19 12.98
C THR A 243 2.17 25.41 11.59
N LEU A 244 1.32 25.11 10.60
CA LEU A 244 1.62 25.27 9.19
C LEU A 244 1.79 26.76 8.79
N MET A 245 1.26 27.70 9.56
CA MET A 245 1.31 29.14 9.24
C MET A 245 2.69 29.76 9.49
N ASP A 246 3.53 29.07 10.27
CA ASP A 246 4.82 29.58 10.73
C ASP A 246 5.99 29.14 9.83
N ILE A 247 5.71 28.44 8.72
CA ILE A 247 6.73 27.94 7.82
C ILE A 247 7.28 29.05 6.91
N ASP A 248 8.56 28.94 6.57
CA ASP A 248 9.26 29.84 5.64
C ASP A 248 9.74 29.05 4.42
N LEU A 249 9.65 29.65 3.23
CA LEU A 249 10.09 29.03 2.00
C LEU A 249 11.62 28.77 1.99
N THR A 250 12.41 29.55 2.75
CA THR A 250 13.88 29.34 2.89
C THR A 250 14.23 27.95 3.43
N TYR A 251 13.39 27.35 4.29
CA TYR A 251 13.57 25.97 4.77
C TYR A 251 13.62 24.95 3.61
N PHE A 252 12.84 25.19 2.57
CA PHE A 252 12.79 24.33 1.40
C PHE A 252 13.94 24.59 0.42
N GLU A 253 14.50 25.81 0.42
CA GLU A 253 15.73 26.14 -0.28
C GLU A 253 16.90 25.34 0.30
N GLU A 254 17.05 25.37 1.64
CA GLU A 254 18.06 24.58 2.36
C GLU A 254 17.94 23.09 2.05
N ALA A 255 16.70 22.56 2.00
CA ALA A 255 16.46 21.16 1.64
C ALA A 255 16.88 20.84 0.20
N ALA A 256 16.58 21.73 -0.75
CA ALA A 256 16.94 21.57 -2.15
C ALA A 256 18.46 21.64 -2.36
N GLU A 257 19.13 22.57 -1.69
CA GLU A 257 20.59 22.66 -1.66
C GLU A 257 21.22 21.41 -1.05
N TRP A 258 20.77 21.00 0.13
CA TRP A 258 21.30 19.84 0.82
C TRP A 258 21.18 18.56 -0.01
N LEU A 259 19.99 18.29 -0.56
CA LEU A 259 19.77 17.07 -1.34
C LEU A 259 20.54 17.10 -2.67
N SER A 260 20.60 18.24 -3.35
CA SER A 260 21.30 18.34 -4.65
C SER A 260 22.80 18.15 -4.55
N HIS A 261 23.40 18.37 -3.37
CA HIS A 261 24.82 18.11 -3.09
C HIS A 261 25.08 16.75 -2.42
N HIS A 262 24.05 15.94 -2.15
CA HIS A 262 24.22 14.65 -1.51
C HIS A 262 25.02 13.70 -2.43
N PRO A 263 26.03 12.95 -1.92
CA PRO A 263 26.94 12.15 -2.77
C PRO A 263 26.26 11.03 -3.56
N SER A 264 25.12 10.52 -3.08
CA SER A 264 24.32 9.52 -3.80
C SER A 264 23.41 10.10 -4.89
N VAL A 265 23.29 11.43 -4.98
CA VAL A 265 22.42 12.13 -5.93
C VAL A 265 23.18 12.49 -7.19
N THR A 266 22.58 12.25 -8.36
CA THR A 266 23.15 12.64 -9.65
C THR A 266 23.28 14.17 -9.72
N PRO A 267 24.49 14.70 -10.01
CA PRO A 267 24.67 16.14 -10.15
C PRO A 267 23.78 16.73 -11.27
N GLY A 268 23.41 18.00 -11.12
CA GLY A 268 22.60 18.74 -12.12
C GLY A 268 21.22 19.16 -11.65
N GLY A 269 20.81 18.73 -10.45
CA GLY A 269 19.60 19.18 -9.77
C GLY A 269 18.70 18.03 -9.33
N ILE A 270 17.55 18.38 -8.78
CA ILE A 270 16.58 17.45 -8.17
C ILE A 270 15.18 17.63 -8.74
N GLY A 271 14.35 16.60 -8.57
CA GLY A 271 12.90 16.71 -8.72
C GLY A 271 12.21 17.02 -7.39
N VAL A 272 10.99 17.54 -7.46
CA VAL A 272 10.11 17.65 -6.28
C VAL A 272 8.75 17.08 -6.63
N ILE A 273 8.23 16.19 -5.77
CA ILE A 273 6.86 15.70 -5.85
C ILE A 273 6.07 16.18 -4.64
N GLY A 274 4.93 16.81 -4.90
CA GLY A 274 4.08 17.35 -3.85
C GLY A 274 2.65 16.85 -3.95
N THR A 275 1.93 16.84 -2.82
CA THR A 275 0.48 16.59 -2.81
C THR A 275 -0.26 17.64 -2.00
N SER A 276 -1.37 18.14 -2.56
CA SER A 276 -2.19 19.17 -1.92
C SER A 276 -1.33 20.39 -1.56
N LYS A 277 -1.24 20.81 -0.29
CA LYS A 277 -0.35 21.93 0.12
C LYS A 277 1.13 21.67 -0.21
N GLY A 278 1.60 20.43 -0.14
CA GLY A 278 2.96 20.08 -0.54
C GLY A 278 3.21 20.28 -2.04
N ALA A 279 2.18 20.17 -2.88
CA ALA A 279 2.29 20.48 -4.31
C ALA A 279 2.35 21.99 -4.56
N GLU A 280 1.60 22.80 -3.80
CA GLU A 280 1.73 24.26 -3.85
C GLU A 280 3.16 24.70 -3.51
N ILE A 281 3.75 24.13 -2.45
CA ILE A 281 5.15 24.36 -2.08
C ILE A 281 6.10 23.87 -3.17
N ALA A 282 5.88 22.67 -3.72
CA ALA A 282 6.73 22.14 -4.79
C ALA A 282 6.77 23.04 -6.04
N LEU A 283 5.65 23.68 -6.40
CA LEU A 283 5.61 24.67 -7.49
C LEU A 283 6.46 25.89 -7.13
N LEU A 284 6.30 26.45 -5.92
CA LEU A 284 7.13 27.56 -5.45
C LEU A 284 8.62 27.23 -5.46
N MET A 285 8.99 26.00 -5.06
CA MET A 285 10.37 25.52 -5.16
C MET A 285 10.85 25.51 -6.61
N GLY A 286 10.02 25.05 -7.56
CA GLY A 286 10.36 25.06 -8.99
C GLY A 286 10.53 26.45 -9.60
N ILE A 287 9.86 27.47 -9.05
CA ILE A 287 9.98 28.88 -9.48
C ILE A 287 11.24 29.51 -8.91
N HIS A 288 11.46 29.33 -7.60
CA HIS A 288 12.44 30.12 -6.87
C HIS A 288 13.81 29.45 -6.75
N PHE A 289 13.89 28.11 -6.85
CA PHE A 289 15.13 27.38 -6.55
C PHE A 289 15.74 26.75 -7.80
N PRO A 290 16.89 27.24 -8.29
CA PRO A 290 17.51 26.74 -9.52
C PRO A 290 17.95 25.28 -9.43
N GLN A 291 18.06 24.70 -8.23
CA GLN A 291 18.34 23.29 -7.98
C GLN A 291 17.18 22.38 -8.43
N VAL A 292 15.95 22.88 -8.47
CA VAL A 292 14.76 22.12 -8.84
C VAL A 292 14.58 22.14 -10.36
N LYS A 293 14.61 20.96 -10.99
CA LYS A 293 14.54 20.80 -12.45
C LYS A 293 13.22 20.22 -12.95
N ALA A 294 12.44 19.60 -12.05
CA ALA A 294 11.14 19.03 -12.39
C ALA A 294 10.22 19.06 -11.17
N VAL A 295 8.94 19.34 -11.41
CA VAL A 295 7.91 19.34 -10.37
C VAL A 295 6.77 18.42 -10.77
N VAL A 296 6.36 17.53 -9.85
CA VAL A 296 5.14 16.73 -9.97
C VAL A 296 4.11 17.27 -8.98
N ASN A 297 3.11 17.97 -9.51
CA ASN A 297 1.98 18.49 -8.75
C ASN A 297 0.83 17.46 -8.70
N VAL A 298 0.58 16.88 -7.53
CA VAL A 298 -0.58 16.01 -7.28
C VAL A 298 -1.66 16.79 -6.53
N SER A 299 -2.67 17.26 -7.26
CA SER A 299 -3.86 17.92 -6.70
C SER A 299 -3.56 19.15 -5.82
N GLY A 300 -2.50 19.89 -6.14
CA GLY A 300 -2.20 21.22 -5.59
C GLY A 300 -2.80 22.33 -6.46
N PRO A 301 -3.17 23.47 -5.85
CA PRO A 301 -3.61 24.65 -6.60
C PRO A 301 -2.45 25.25 -7.40
N ALA A 302 -2.77 25.95 -8.49
CA ALA A 302 -1.81 26.63 -9.36
C ALA A 302 -1.42 28.03 -8.86
N TYR A 303 -1.71 28.35 -7.60
CA TYR A 303 -1.47 29.62 -6.94
C TYR A 303 -1.38 29.39 -5.42
N LEU A 304 -0.78 30.33 -4.68
CA LEU A 304 -0.67 30.23 -3.22
C LEU A 304 -2.04 30.40 -2.56
N THR A 305 -2.41 29.50 -1.63
CA THR A 305 -3.72 29.52 -0.98
C THR A 305 -3.66 29.44 0.54
N THR A 306 -4.78 29.79 1.17
CA THR A 306 -5.07 29.62 2.61
C THR A 306 -4.38 30.64 3.51
N PHE A 307 -3.07 30.84 3.37
CA PHE A 307 -2.31 31.80 4.17
C PHE A 307 -1.09 32.31 3.40
N HIS A 308 -0.72 33.56 3.67
CA HIS A 308 0.51 34.17 3.16
C HIS A 308 1.74 33.37 3.59
N LEU A 309 2.68 33.18 2.68
CA LEU A 309 3.89 32.40 2.95
C LEU A 309 5.08 33.34 3.10
N LYS A 310 5.92 33.13 4.11
CA LYS A 310 7.18 33.86 4.24
C LYS A 310 8.20 33.32 3.24
N PHE A 311 9.02 34.22 2.70
CA PHE A 311 10.23 33.87 1.98
C PHE A 311 11.33 34.82 2.43
N GLY A 312 12.01 34.45 3.53
CA GLY A 312 12.92 35.34 4.24
C GLY A 312 12.20 36.60 4.71
N ASP A 313 12.70 37.78 4.32
CA ASP A 313 12.08 39.06 4.66
C ASP A 313 10.84 39.40 3.83
N ALA A 314 10.55 38.63 2.77
CA ALA A 314 9.41 38.85 1.89
C ALA A 314 8.18 38.04 2.32
N ILE A 315 7.00 38.50 1.89
CA ILE A 315 5.72 37.80 2.08
C ILE A 315 5.10 37.54 0.72
N LEU A 316 4.91 36.26 0.39
CA LEU A 316 4.20 35.82 -0.80
C LEU A 316 2.68 35.87 -0.53
N PRO A 317 1.91 36.64 -1.32
CA PRO A 317 0.48 36.82 -1.09
C PRO A 317 -0.30 35.55 -1.46
N ALA A 318 -1.24 35.14 -0.61
CA ALA A 318 -2.12 34.01 -0.88
C ALA A 318 -3.49 34.52 -1.32
N VAL A 319 -4.12 33.77 -2.23
CA VAL A 319 -5.51 34.03 -2.61
C VAL A 319 -6.40 33.71 -1.43
N HIS A 320 -7.27 34.67 -1.10
CA HIS A 320 -8.26 34.50 -0.04
C HIS A 320 -9.21 33.35 -0.38
N ARG A 321 -9.48 32.51 0.62
CA ARG A 321 -10.37 31.38 0.53
C ARG A 321 -11.47 31.52 1.58
N ASP A 322 -12.72 31.67 1.14
CA ASP A 322 -13.88 31.69 2.02
C ASP A 322 -14.28 30.27 2.42
N THR A 323 -13.85 29.85 3.61
CA THR A 323 -14.13 28.51 4.15
C THR A 323 -15.60 28.30 4.52
N SER A 324 -16.41 29.36 4.64
CA SER A 324 -17.85 29.21 4.91
C SER A 324 -18.61 28.61 3.72
N ARG A 325 -18.02 28.65 2.52
CA ARG A 325 -18.58 28.12 1.27
C ARG A 325 -18.14 26.69 0.97
N ILE A 326 -17.53 26.00 1.94
CA ILE A 326 -17.20 24.58 1.81
C ILE A 326 -18.50 23.78 1.70
N ILE A 327 -18.62 22.97 0.64
CA ILE A 327 -19.79 22.12 0.43
C ILE A 327 -19.41 20.67 0.74
N MET A 328 -20.05 20.10 1.77
CA MET A 328 -19.97 18.68 2.06
C MET A 328 -20.76 17.90 1.00
N LYS A 329 -20.12 16.91 0.39
CA LYS A 329 -20.73 15.97 -0.56
C LYS A 329 -20.68 14.57 0.04
N GLU A 330 -21.54 13.68 -0.44
CA GLU A 330 -21.59 12.28 0.01
C GLU A 330 -20.21 11.58 -0.03
N HIS A 331 -19.39 11.91 -1.03
CA HIS A 331 -18.09 11.28 -1.27
C HIS A 331 -16.89 12.21 -1.01
N GLY A 332 -17.08 13.35 -0.33
CA GLY A 332 -15.97 14.24 -0.03
C GLY A 332 -16.35 15.70 0.20
N ILE A 333 -15.37 16.58 -0.01
CA ILE A 333 -15.49 18.02 0.25
C ILE A 333 -15.26 18.76 -1.07
N SER A 334 -16.22 19.59 -1.47
CA SER A 334 -16.03 20.55 -2.57
C SER A 334 -15.62 21.89 -2.00
N ILE A 335 -14.49 22.41 -2.49
CA ILE A 335 -13.96 23.74 -2.14
C ILE A 335 -14.06 24.71 -3.32
N LYS A 336 -14.77 24.33 -4.38
CA LYS A 336 -14.89 25.12 -5.61
C LYS A 336 -15.43 26.52 -5.33
N GLU A 337 -16.48 26.60 -4.54
CA GLU A 337 -17.16 27.85 -4.20
C GLU A 337 -16.41 28.68 -3.14
N CYS A 338 -15.31 28.15 -2.57
CA CYS A 338 -14.50 28.88 -1.60
C CYS A 338 -13.64 29.97 -2.23
N TYR A 339 -13.46 29.94 -3.55
CA TYR A 339 -12.67 30.94 -4.27
C TYR A 339 -13.59 31.91 -5.00
N GLN A 340 -13.17 33.16 -5.13
CA GLN A 340 -13.92 34.17 -5.88
C GLN A 340 -14.05 33.76 -7.35
N GLU A 341 -15.18 34.05 -7.99
CA GLU A 341 -15.31 33.92 -9.44
C GLU A 341 -14.30 34.87 -10.11
N GLY A 342 -13.48 34.33 -11.02
CA GLY A 342 -12.47 35.12 -11.74
C GLY A 342 -11.22 35.42 -10.90
N ILE A 343 -10.53 34.38 -10.41
CA ILE A 343 -9.19 34.53 -9.83
C ILE A 343 -8.29 35.21 -10.87
N ASN A 344 -7.68 36.34 -10.50
CA ASN A 344 -6.78 37.07 -11.39
C ASN A 344 -5.65 36.14 -11.87
N GLU A 345 -5.47 36.03 -13.19
CA GLU A 345 -4.41 35.21 -13.80
C GLU A 345 -3.00 35.57 -13.31
N ASP A 346 -2.78 36.80 -12.83
CA ASP A 346 -1.50 37.25 -12.28
C ASP A 346 -1.05 36.53 -11.02
N VAL A 347 -1.96 35.88 -10.29
CA VAL A 347 -1.60 35.11 -9.09
C VAL A 347 -1.20 33.67 -9.41
N PHE A 348 -1.36 33.24 -10.67
CA PHE A 348 -1.00 31.89 -11.08
C PHE A 348 0.52 31.75 -11.23
N PHE A 349 1.00 30.55 -10.96
CA PHE A 349 2.38 30.14 -11.20
C PHE A 349 2.65 30.03 -12.71
N LYS A 350 2.91 31.17 -13.38
CA LYS A 350 3.05 31.26 -14.85
C LYS A 350 4.33 30.61 -15.39
N GLU A 351 5.37 30.44 -14.57
CA GLU A 351 6.70 29.97 -15.02
C GLU A 351 6.83 28.44 -15.19
N LEU A 352 5.82 27.65 -14.83
CA LEU A 352 5.91 26.17 -14.74
C LEU A 352 5.13 25.39 -15.81
N ILE A 353 4.52 26.07 -16.79
CA ILE A 353 3.67 25.41 -17.79
C ILE A 353 4.55 24.90 -18.95
N TRP A 354 4.97 23.63 -18.89
CA TRP A 354 5.50 22.88 -20.05
C TRP A 354 4.65 21.63 -20.31
N HIS A 355 4.38 21.36 -21.60
CA HIS A 355 3.28 20.52 -22.11
C HIS A 355 3.38 19.02 -21.74
N GLY A 356 2.42 18.54 -20.93
CA GLY A 356 2.26 17.11 -20.63
C GLY A 356 1.50 16.28 -21.69
N GLU A 357 1.11 16.86 -22.83
CA GLU A 357 0.28 16.15 -23.82
C GLU A 357 1.08 15.21 -24.76
N GLU A 358 2.40 15.36 -24.90
CA GLU A 358 3.17 14.53 -25.84
C GLU A 358 3.61 13.16 -25.29
N MET A 359 3.67 12.96 -23.98
CA MET A 359 4.20 11.70 -23.42
C MET A 359 3.21 10.53 -23.38
N LEU A 360 1.90 10.78 -23.57
CA LEU A 360 0.87 9.72 -23.54
C LEU A 360 0.67 9.02 -24.89
N ARG A 361 1.39 9.40 -25.95
CA ARG A 361 1.30 8.74 -27.26
C ARG A 361 2.25 7.55 -27.43
N HIS A 362 3.18 7.31 -26.49
CA HIS A 362 4.23 6.28 -26.64
C HIS A 362 4.37 5.32 -25.44
N ILE A 363 3.28 5.03 -24.71
CA ILE A 363 3.24 3.92 -23.75
C ILE A 363 2.15 2.92 -24.14
#